data_AF-A0A2T5VHG7-F1
#
_entry.id   AF-A0A2T5VHG7-F1
#
_cell.length_a   1.000
_cell.length_b   1.000
_cell.length_c   1.000
_cell.angle_alpha   90.00
_cell.angle_beta   90.00
_cell.angle_gamma   90.00
#
_symmetry.space_group_name_H-M   'P 1'
#
loop_
_entity.id
_entity.type
_entity.pdbx_description
1 polymer ?
#
loop_
_entity_poly.entity_id
_entity_poly.type
_entity_poly.pdbx_seq_one_letter_code
_entity_poly.pdbx_strand_id
1 'polypeptide(L)'
;MARTHPFIEVHVDGQPVSAGFYQRLVEATVRDATGQDADSVELTFDDAGNAIRIPREGAELSVRFGFRGTGVWVVGLFIVEKSTIEGGPGGEFITLSGRGADMRKDLKEPLSEHFDDETLGGIIRTLAGRHGLKAEVSPDLASLKVPHAVRVDQSALDFGTRIADRFGALFSVKGGKMLLVKRGSGSASGQPLTALTIAKSDCVSWRFDVEPRPRSTPAPARPTAPTRNTSGSPASTRNSPARTASSSPICNGRRCG
;
A
#
# COMPACT_ATOMS: atom_id res chain seq x y z
N MET A 1 -27.87 -18.85 -5.91
CA MET A 1 -27.38 -19.96 -6.75
C MET A 1 -26.35 -20.75 -5.95
N ALA A 2 -26.44 -22.07 -5.92
CA ALA A 2 -25.57 -22.90 -5.09
C ALA A 2 -24.15 -22.98 -5.67
N ARG A 3 -23.14 -22.78 -4.82
CA ARG A 3 -21.70 -22.84 -5.14
C ARG A 3 -21.21 -24.30 -5.08
N THR A 4 -21.63 -25.13 -6.03
CA THR A 4 -21.43 -26.59 -5.96
C THR A 4 -20.25 -27.12 -6.77
N HIS A 5 -19.72 -26.33 -7.70
CA HIS A 5 -18.64 -26.77 -8.60
C HIS A 5 -17.48 -25.78 -8.54
N PRO A 6 -16.57 -25.92 -7.55
CA PRO A 6 -15.35 -25.14 -7.53
C PRO A 6 -14.47 -25.50 -8.73
N PHE A 7 -13.68 -24.54 -9.20
CA PHE A 7 -12.60 -24.80 -10.14
C PHE A 7 -11.39 -23.93 -9.75
N ILE A 8 -10.23 -24.41 -10.16
CA ILE A 8 -8.98 -23.67 -10.18
C ILE A 8 -8.40 -23.81 -11.59
N GLU A 9 -7.80 -22.73 -12.07
CA GLU A 9 -7.17 -22.63 -13.36
C GLU A 9 -5.80 -21.98 -13.15
N VAL A 10 -4.74 -22.68 -13.53
CA VAL A 10 -3.36 -22.24 -13.35
C VAL A 10 -2.68 -22.14 -14.71
N HIS A 11 -1.95 -21.06 -14.92
CA HIS A 11 -1.05 -20.87 -16.05
C HIS A 11 0.37 -20.65 -15.53
N VAL A 12 1.35 -21.23 -16.22
CA VAL A 12 2.78 -21.07 -15.95
C VAL A 12 3.41 -20.40 -17.17
N ASP A 13 4.06 -19.25 -16.98
CA ASP A 13 4.66 -18.45 -18.07
C ASP A 13 3.68 -18.22 -19.25
N GLY A 14 2.41 -17.93 -18.92
CA GLY A 14 1.33 -17.71 -19.89
C GLY A 14 0.77 -18.97 -20.57
N GLN A 15 1.30 -20.16 -20.28
CA GLN A 15 0.81 -21.43 -20.83
C GLN A 15 -0.12 -22.13 -19.83
N PRO A 16 -1.29 -22.64 -20.25
CA PRO A 16 -2.17 -23.40 -19.37
C PRO A 16 -1.50 -24.70 -18.93
N VAL A 17 -1.63 -25.04 -17.65
CA VAL A 17 -1.13 -26.33 -17.15
C VAL A 17 -1.97 -27.49 -17.66
N SER A 18 -1.34 -28.65 -17.81
CA SER A 18 -1.99 -29.87 -18.33
C SER A 18 -3.03 -30.45 -17.35
N ALA A 19 -3.90 -31.34 -17.84
CA ALA A 19 -4.87 -32.04 -16.99
C ALA A 19 -4.22 -32.84 -15.85
N GLY A 20 -3.01 -33.37 -16.07
CA GLY A 20 -2.26 -34.11 -15.06
C GLY A 20 -1.85 -33.27 -13.85
N PHE A 21 -1.72 -31.96 -14.02
CA PHE A 21 -1.48 -31.02 -12.92
C PHE A 21 -2.63 -31.05 -11.91
N TYR A 22 -3.87 -30.94 -12.41
CA TYR A 22 -5.05 -30.88 -11.56
C TYR A 22 -5.39 -32.22 -10.90
N GLN A 23 -5.00 -33.35 -11.51
CA GLN A 23 -5.17 -34.67 -10.92
C GLN A 23 -4.28 -34.89 -9.68
N ARG A 24 -3.20 -34.12 -9.57
CA ARG A 24 -2.21 -34.23 -8.48
C ARG A 24 -2.33 -33.12 -7.45
N LEU A 25 -3.10 -32.07 -7.72
CA LEU A 25 -3.27 -30.94 -6.81
C LEU A 25 -4.07 -31.38 -5.58
N VAL A 26 -3.42 -31.36 -4.42
CA VAL A 26 -3.99 -31.72 -3.12
C VAL A 26 -4.58 -30.48 -2.44
N GLU A 27 -3.82 -29.39 -2.42
CA GLU A 27 -4.20 -28.15 -1.74
C GLU A 27 -3.76 -26.94 -2.55
N ALA A 28 -4.61 -25.91 -2.56
CA ALA A 28 -4.27 -24.60 -3.09
C ALA A 28 -4.69 -23.52 -2.08
N THR A 29 -3.70 -22.81 -1.56
CA THR A 29 -3.89 -21.73 -0.59
C THR A 29 -3.46 -20.41 -1.21
N VAL A 30 -4.37 -19.44 -1.22
CA VAL A 30 -4.09 -18.06 -1.66
C VAL A 30 -4.37 -17.11 -0.50
N ARG A 31 -3.40 -16.25 -0.19
CA ARG A 31 -3.49 -15.25 0.87
C ARG A 31 -3.43 -13.86 0.25
N ASP A 32 -4.51 -13.10 0.38
CA ASP A 32 -4.55 -11.65 0.10
C ASP A 32 -3.99 -10.93 1.33
N ALA A 33 -2.83 -10.29 1.19
CA ALA A 33 -2.14 -9.66 2.30
C ALA A 33 -2.53 -8.18 2.40
N THR A 34 -2.80 -7.72 3.63
CA THR A 34 -3.14 -6.31 3.89
C THR A 34 -1.87 -5.47 4.09
N GLY A 35 -1.92 -4.21 3.66
CA GLY A 35 -0.84 -3.25 3.88
C GLY A 35 0.37 -3.46 2.96
N GLN A 36 1.56 -3.59 3.55
CA GLN A 36 2.85 -3.60 2.82
C GLN A 36 3.32 -5.00 2.41
N ASP A 37 2.68 -6.04 2.93
CA ASP A 37 2.97 -7.43 2.59
C ASP A 37 2.40 -7.78 1.22
N ALA A 38 3.06 -8.71 0.53
CA ALA A 38 2.62 -9.19 -0.77
C ALA A 38 1.70 -10.40 -0.59
N ASP A 39 0.79 -10.55 -1.54
CA ASP A 39 -0.06 -11.74 -1.61
C ASP A 39 0.82 -12.99 -1.74
N SER A 40 0.33 -14.14 -1.31
CA SER A 40 1.06 -15.40 -1.46
C SER A 40 0.18 -16.50 -2.00
N VAL A 41 0.80 -17.45 -2.69
CA VAL A 41 0.18 -18.68 -3.16
C VAL A 41 1.02 -19.88 -2.77
N GLU A 42 0.35 -20.93 -2.33
CA GLU A 42 0.93 -22.24 -2.08
C GLU A 42 0.09 -23.29 -2.79
N LEU A 43 0.74 -24.11 -3.62
CA LEU A 43 0.12 -25.22 -4.33
C LEU A 43 0.84 -26.50 -3.95
N THR A 44 0.12 -27.43 -3.32
CA THR A 44 0.64 -28.71 -2.86
C THR A 44 0.17 -29.82 -3.78
N PHE A 45 1.08 -30.67 -4.23
CA PHE A 45 0.81 -31.76 -5.15
C PHE A 45 1.27 -33.11 -4.60
N ASP A 46 0.54 -34.17 -4.95
CA ASP A 46 0.94 -35.56 -4.75
C ASP A 46 1.92 -35.98 -5.85
N ASP A 47 3.16 -36.28 -5.43
CA ASP A 47 4.25 -36.72 -6.28
C ASP A 47 4.74 -38.14 -5.95
N ALA A 48 3.86 -39.03 -5.47
CA ALA A 48 4.21 -40.43 -5.20
C ALA A 48 4.80 -41.23 -6.39
N GLY A 49 4.79 -40.65 -7.60
CA GLY A 49 5.39 -41.23 -8.81
C GLY A 49 6.55 -40.43 -9.40
N ASN A 50 7.06 -39.39 -8.72
CA ASN A 50 8.11 -38.48 -9.20
C ASN A 50 7.85 -37.98 -10.65
N ALA A 51 6.59 -37.68 -10.94
CA ALA A 51 6.10 -37.37 -12.28
C ALA A 51 5.89 -35.87 -12.49
N ILE A 52 6.04 -35.06 -11.44
CA ILE A 52 5.84 -33.62 -11.50
C ILE A 52 7.15 -32.94 -11.89
N ARG A 53 7.12 -32.27 -13.04
CA ARG A 53 8.20 -31.35 -13.42
C ARG A 53 8.07 -30.06 -12.61
N ILE A 54 9.07 -29.79 -11.78
CA ILE A 54 9.15 -28.55 -11.00
C ILE A 54 9.36 -27.37 -11.96
N PRO A 55 8.53 -26.30 -11.87
CA PRO A 55 8.75 -25.10 -12.65
C PRO A 55 10.04 -24.40 -12.22
N ARG A 56 10.62 -23.59 -13.12
CA ARG A 56 11.79 -22.79 -12.78
C ARG A 56 11.47 -21.79 -11.67
N GLU A 57 12.47 -21.50 -10.83
CA GLU A 57 12.43 -20.33 -9.96
C GLU A 57 12.24 -19.07 -10.81
N GLY A 58 11.39 -18.15 -10.37
CA GLY A 58 11.04 -16.95 -11.11
C GLY A 58 9.99 -17.13 -12.21
N ALA A 59 9.43 -18.34 -12.40
CA ALA A 59 8.31 -18.53 -13.33
C ALA A 59 7.08 -17.74 -12.91
N GLU A 60 6.36 -17.20 -13.89
CA GLU A 60 5.10 -16.49 -13.65
C GLU A 60 3.95 -17.50 -13.49
N LEU A 61 3.22 -17.41 -12.38
CA LEU A 61 2.05 -18.20 -12.06
C LEU A 61 0.80 -17.31 -12.06
N SER A 62 -0.08 -17.52 -13.03
CA SER A 62 -1.42 -16.92 -13.00
C SER A 62 -2.41 -17.94 -12.46
N VAL A 63 -3.01 -17.65 -11.30
CA VAL A 63 -3.96 -18.53 -10.63
C VAL A 63 -5.34 -17.87 -10.61
N ARG A 64 -6.35 -18.62 -11.06
CA ARG A 64 -7.75 -18.22 -11.00
C ARG A 64 -8.56 -19.30 -10.31
N PHE A 65 -9.41 -18.92 -9.35
CA PHE A 65 -10.31 -19.85 -8.69
C PHE A 65 -11.68 -19.25 -8.41
N GLY A 66 -12.71 -20.10 -8.31
CA GLY A 66 -14.07 -19.68 -8.01
C GLY A 66 -15.08 -20.82 -8.20
N PHE A 67 -16.35 -20.48 -8.42
CA PHE A 67 -17.41 -21.48 -8.65
C PHE A 67 -18.04 -21.31 -10.03
N ARG A 68 -18.08 -22.41 -10.80
CA ARG A 68 -18.70 -22.43 -12.13
C ARG A 68 -20.15 -21.95 -12.03
N GLY A 69 -20.55 -21.09 -12.97
CA GLY A 69 -21.92 -20.55 -13.05
C GLY A 69 -22.22 -19.36 -12.12
N THR A 70 -21.31 -18.96 -11.22
CA THR A 70 -21.56 -17.82 -10.29
C THR A 70 -20.75 -16.56 -10.59
N GLY A 71 -19.77 -16.63 -11.51
CA GLY A 71 -19.06 -15.46 -12.04
C GLY A 71 -18.06 -14.79 -11.09
N VAL A 72 -17.92 -15.26 -9.84
CA VAL A 72 -16.91 -14.76 -8.90
C VAL A 72 -15.64 -15.56 -9.07
N TRP A 73 -14.57 -14.87 -9.44
CA TRP A 73 -13.25 -15.46 -9.60
C TRP A 73 -12.22 -14.59 -8.89
N VAL A 74 -11.40 -15.18 -8.04
CA VAL A 74 -10.17 -14.53 -7.59
C VAL A 74 -9.11 -14.85 -8.63
N VAL A 75 -8.42 -13.82 -9.09
CA VAL A 75 -7.28 -13.94 -10.02
C VAL A 75 -6.09 -13.30 -9.34
N GLY A 76 -4.98 -14.03 -9.25
CA GLY A 76 -3.71 -13.53 -8.74
C GLY A 76 -2.57 -13.92 -9.66
N LEU A 77 -1.63 -12.99 -9.84
CA LEU A 77 -0.36 -13.23 -10.52
C LEU A 77 0.73 -13.37 -9.46
N PHE A 78 1.49 -14.45 -9.52
CA PHE A 78 2.52 -14.79 -8.55
C PHE A 78 3.81 -15.16 -9.27
N ILE A 79 4.95 -15.01 -8.61
CA ILE A 79 6.26 -15.46 -9.08
C ILE A 79 6.69 -16.60 -8.18
N VAL A 80 7.09 -17.74 -8.77
CA VAL A 80 7.61 -18.88 -8.02
C VAL A 80 8.89 -18.46 -7.30
N GLU A 81 8.87 -18.53 -5.97
CA GLU A 81 10.06 -18.28 -5.14
C GLU A 81 10.74 -19.59 -4.75
N LYS A 82 9.95 -20.60 -4.36
CA LYS A 82 10.50 -21.84 -3.81
C LYS A 82 9.64 -23.03 -4.19
N SER A 83 10.30 -24.16 -4.42
CA SER A 83 9.67 -25.48 -4.46
C SER A 83 10.23 -26.32 -3.32
N THR A 84 9.36 -26.87 -2.49
CA THR A 84 9.72 -27.78 -1.40
C THR A 84 9.27 -29.18 -1.76
N ILE A 85 10.14 -30.18 -1.59
CA ILE A 85 9.82 -31.59 -1.78
C ILE A 85 9.91 -32.25 -0.42
N GLU A 86 8.87 -32.98 -0.03
CA GLU A 86 8.80 -33.70 1.24
C GLU A 86 8.26 -35.11 1.02
N GLY A 87 8.70 -36.06 1.84
CA GLY A 87 8.30 -37.45 1.72
C GLY A 87 8.35 -38.17 3.05
N GLY A 88 7.40 -39.09 3.28
CA GLY A 88 7.31 -39.87 4.51
C GLY A 88 6.22 -40.95 4.46
N PRO A 89 5.85 -41.53 5.63
CA PRO A 89 4.82 -42.58 5.70
C PRO A 89 3.44 -42.17 5.16
N GLY A 90 3.19 -40.87 4.98
CA GLY A 90 1.95 -40.31 4.44
C GLY A 90 1.97 -40.02 2.94
N GLY A 91 3.07 -40.26 2.23
CA GLY A 91 3.22 -39.95 0.79
C GLY A 91 4.41 -39.06 0.48
N GLU A 92 4.56 -38.72 -0.80
CA GLU A 92 5.55 -37.76 -1.33
C GLU A 92 4.80 -36.55 -1.90
N PHE A 93 5.19 -35.35 -1.48
CA PHE A 93 4.53 -34.11 -1.84
C PHE A 93 5.50 -33.07 -2.37
N ILE A 94 5.04 -32.27 -3.33
CA ILE A 94 5.72 -31.07 -3.81
C ILE A 94 4.86 -29.86 -3.50
N THR A 95 5.45 -28.87 -2.83
CA THR A 95 4.80 -27.60 -2.52
C THR A 95 5.49 -26.48 -3.28
N LEU A 96 4.75 -25.85 -4.20
CA LEU A 96 5.16 -24.65 -4.91
C LEU A 96 4.72 -23.42 -4.13
N SER A 97 5.67 -22.61 -3.69
CA SER A 97 5.42 -21.33 -3.02
C SER A 97 5.73 -20.19 -3.98
N GLY A 98 4.75 -19.30 -4.13
CA GLY A 98 4.87 -18.10 -4.94
C GLY A 98 4.45 -16.85 -4.18
N ARG A 99 5.08 -15.74 -4.50
CA ARG A 99 4.74 -14.42 -3.97
C ARG A 99 4.09 -13.59 -5.06
N GLY A 100 3.12 -12.77 -4.69
CA GLY A 100 2.41 -11.90 -5.60
C GLY A 100 3.41 -11.15 -6.46
N ALA A 101 3.22 -11.19 -7.78
CA ALA A 101 4.12 -10.57 -8.73
C ALA A 101 4.35 -9.13 -8.31
N ASP A 102 5.63 -8.77 -8.27
CA ASP A 102 6.16 -7.61 -7.55
C ASP A 102 5.84 -6.28 -8.27
N MET A 103 4.62 -6.15 -8.80
CA MET A 103 4.02 -4.87 -9.18
C MET A 103 4.18 -3.83 -8.06
N ARG A 104 4.31 -4.28 -6.80
CA ARG A 104 4.59 -3.43 -5.64
C ARG A 104 6.06 -3.03 -5.47
N LYS A 105 7.07 -3.76 -5.96
CA LYS A 105 8.48 -3.34 -5.83
C LYS A 105 8.75 -2.09 -6.64
N ASP A 106 8.34 -2.04 -7.90
CA ASP A 106 8.49 -0.85 -8.74
C ASP A 106 7.72 0.34 -8.13
N LEU A 107 6.56 0.07 -7.53
CA LEU A 107 5.79 1.10 -6.81
C LEU A 107 6.46 1.60 -5.54
N LYS A 108 7.32 0.78 -4.92
CA LYS A 108 8.09 1.09 -3.69
C LYS A 108 9.40 1.80 -3.99
N GLU A 109 9.84 1.85 -5.24
CA GLU A 109 11.07 2.55 -5.59
C GLU A 109 10.93 4.06 -5.33
N PRO A 110 11.82 4.65 -4.51
CA PRO A 110 11.79 6.08 -4.24
C PRO A 110 12.21 6.85 -5.48
N LEU A 111 11.42 7.87 -5.84
CA LEU A 111 11.71 8.76 -6.95
C LEU A 111 11.51 10.21 -6.53
N SER A 112 12.18 11.10 -7.25
CA SER A 112 12.08 12.55 -7.06
C SER A 112 11.56 13.21 -8.34
N GLU A 113 10.42 13.91 -8.26
CA GLU A 113 9.75 14.58 -9.37
C GLU A 113 8.80 15.68 -8.88
N HIS A 114 8.33 16.51 -9.81
CA HIS A 114 7.35 17.54 -9.53
C HIS A 114 6.23 17.52 -10.58
N PHE A 115 5.06 18.02 -10.17
CA PHE A 115 3.88 18.19 -10.98
C PHE A 115 3.38 19.62 -10.79
N ASP A 116 3.26 20.36 -11.89
CA ASP A 116 2.83 21.76 -11.91
C ASP A 116 1.51 21.90 -12.68
N ASP A 117 0.58 22.66 -12.11
CA ASP A 117 -0.75 22.95 -12.68
C ASP A 117 -1.53 21.72 -13.19
N GLU A 118 -1.28 20.57 -12.58
CA GLU A 118 -1.88 19.31 -12.96
C GLU A 118 -3.18 19.01 -12.23
N THR A 119 -4.00 18.15 -12.81
CA THR A 119 -5.18 17.62 -12.11
C THR A 119 -4.79 16.44 -11.26
N LEU A 120 -5.48 16.26 -10.12
CA LEU A 120 -5.26 15.11 -9.26
C LEU A 120 -5.48 13.78 -10.01
N GLY A 121 -6.47 13.72 -10.91
CA GLY A 121 -6.65 12.59 -11.81
C GLY A 121 -5.50 12.43 -12.82
N GLY A 122 -4.92 13.53 -13.30
CA GLY A 122 -3.74 13.55 -14.15
C GLY A 122 -2.51 12.95 -13.47
N ILE A 123 -2.22 13.38 -12.24
CA ILE A 123 -1.10 12.87 -11.43
C ILE A 123 -1.23 11.35 -11.24
N ILE A 124 -2.39 10.84 -10.83
CA ILE A 124 -2.59 9.40 -10.63
C ILE A 124 -2.50 8.62 -11.95
N ARG A 125 -2.99 9.17 -13.06
CA ARG A 125 -2.83 8.56 -14.40
C ARG A 125 -1.38 8.44 -14.82
N THR A 126 -0.58 9.49 -14.60
CA THR A 126 0.86 9.49 -14.90
C THR A 126 1.58 8.44 -14.06
N LEU A 127 1.29 8.37 -12.76
CA LEU A 127 1.86 7.35 -11.87
C LEU A 127 1.45 5.94 -12.32
N ALA A 128 0.17 5.71 -12.59
CA ALA A 128 -0.33 4.40 -13.02
C ALA A 128 0.31 3.95 -14.33
N GLY A 129 0.40 4.84 -15.32
CA GLY A 129 0.99 4.55 -16.63
C GLY A 129 2.45 4.11 -16.56
N ARG A 130 3.26 4.72 -15.68
CA ARG A 130 4.66 4.31 -15.48
C ARG A 130 4.82 2.90 -14.96
N HIS A 131 3.86 2.43 -14.16
CA HIS A 131 3.87 1.09 -13.57
C HIS A 131 3.01 0.09 -14.37
N GLY A 132 2.56 0.43 -15.58
CA GLY A 132 1.70 -0.44 -16.39
C GLY A 132 0.31 -0.69 -15.78
N LEU A 133 -0.12 0.15 -14.84
CA LEU A 133 -1.39 0.05 -14.14
C LEU A 133 -2.44 0.96 -14.77
N LYS A 134 -3.72 0.64 -14.55
CA LYS A 134 -4.83 1.54 -14.92
C LYS A 134 -5.16 2.45 -13.74
N ALA A 135 -5.38 3.74 -13.99
CA ALA A 135 -5.86 4.66 -12.96
C ALA A 135 -7.39 4.66 -12.91
N GLU A 136 -7.95 4.57 -11.71
CA GLU A 136 -9.38 4.71 -11.46
C GLU A 136 -9.57 5.73 -10.32
N VAL A 137 -10.11 6.90 -10.67
CA VAL A 137 -10.18 8.07 -9.79
C VAL A 137 -11.62 8.54 -9.72
N SER A 138 -12.10 8.83 -8.51
CA SER A 138 -13.45 9.38 -8.32
C SER A 138 -13.64 10.69 -9.11
N PRO A 139 -14.76 10.87 -9.83
CA PRO A 139 -15.00 12.06 -10.67
C PRO A 139 -14.82 13.38 -9.91
N ASP A 140 -15.30 13.43 -8.66
CA ASP A 140 -15.14 14.56 -7.73
C ASP A 140 -13.68 14.96 -7.48
N LEU A 141 -12.77 13.98 -7.49
CA LEU A 141 -11.34 14.17 -7.22
C LEU A 141 -10.57 14.40 -8.52
N ALA A 142 -11.00 13.78 -9.62
CA ALA A 142 -10.27 13.79 -10.88
C ALA A 142 -10.08 15.20 -11.46
N SER A 143 -11.01 16.12 -11.21
CA SER A 143 -11.01 17.50 -11.70
C SER A 143 -10.31 18.50 -10.77
N LEU A 144 -9.90 18.09 -9.56
CA LEU A 144 -9.24 18.97 -8.61
C LEU A 144 -7.86 19.37 -9.13
N LYS A 145 -7.64 20.69 -9.27
CA LYS A 145 -6.34 21.23 -9.65
C LYS A 145 -5.37 21.20 -8.48
N VAL A 146 -4.15 20.81 -8.78
CA VAL A 146 -3.00 20.78 -7.88
C VAL A 146 -1.99 21.77 -8.45
N PRO A 147 -1.90 23.00 -7.89
CA PRO A 147 -1.00 24.04 -8.42
C PRO A 147 0.45 23.59 -8.43
N HIS A 148 0.85 22.88 -7.38
CA HIS A 148 2.19 22.33 -7.23
C HIS A 148 2.16 21.10 -6.32
N ALA A 149 2.77 20.01 -6.77
CA ALA A 149 3.03 18.82 -5.98
C ALA A 149 4.43 18.29 -6.26
N VAL A 150 5.21 18.08 -5.20
CA VAL A 150 6.57 17.54 -5.29
C VAL A 150 6.63 16.20 -4.59
N ARG A 151 7.19 15.21 -5.28
CA ARG A 151 7.61 13.92 -4.76
C ARG A 151 9.12 13.99 -4.56
N VAL A 152 9.62 13.77 -3.35
CA VAL A 152 11.08 13.77 -3.05
C VAL A 152 11.41 12.49 -2.33
N ASP A 153 12.22 11.64 -2.96
CA ASP A 153 12.65 10.32 -2.48
C ASP A 153 11.49 9.50 -1.87
N GLN A 154 10.32 9.61 -2.50
CA GLN A 154 9.09 8.97 -2.06
C GLN A 154 8.73 7.87 -3.03
N SER A 155 8.19 6.77 -2.52
CA SER A 155 7.58 5.75 -3.37
C SER A 155 6.28 6.27 -4.01
N ALA A 156 5.81 5.63 -5.08
CA ALA A 156 4.53 6.00 -5.68
C ALA A 156 3.37 5.75 -4.71
N LEU A 157 3.50 4.73 -3.84
CA LEU A 157 2.54 4.42 -2.78
C LEU A 157 2.50 5.53 -1.72
N ASP A 158 3.66 5.97 -1.24
CA ASP A 158 3.74 7.00 -0.19
C ASP A 158 3.26 8.34 -0.71
N PHE A 159 3.68 8.70 -1.92
CA PHE A 159 3.26 9.93 -2.58
C PHE A 159 1.75 9.94 -2.84
N GLY A 160 1.21 8.85 -3.39
CA GLY A 160 -0.22 8.67 -3.62
C GLY A 160 -1.05 8.73 -2.34
N THR A 161 -0.57 8.08 -1.27
CA THR A 161 -1.23 8.10 0.05
C THR A 161 -1.22 9.52 0.64
N ARG A 162 -0.07 10.20 0.62
CA ARG A 162 0.06 11.58 1.11
C ARG A 162 -0.84 12.56 0.35
N ILE A 163 -0.90 12.44 -0.97
CA ILE A 163 -1.80 13.26 -1.80
C ILE A 163 -3.25 12.94 -1.46
N ALA A 164 -3.61 11.66 -1.36
CA ALA A 164 -4.97 11.27 -1.01
C ALA A 164 -5.40 11.86 0.33
N ASP A 165 -4.54 11.78 1.35
CA ASP A 165 -4.79 12.38 2.66
C ASP A 165 -5.04 13.88 2.59
N ARG A 166 -4.24 14.61 1.80
CA ARG A 166 -4.39 16.06 1.58
C ARG A 166 -5.77 16.43 1.00
N PHE A 167 -6.33 15.58 0.16
CA PHE A 167 -7.62 15.80 -0.52
C PHE A 167 -8.79 15.03 0.10
N GLY A 168 -8.62 14.45 1.30
CA GLY A 168 -9.68 13.70 1.97
C GLY A 168 -10.09 12.41 1.23
N ALA A 169 -9.14 11.79 0.55
CA ALA A 169 -9.30 10.57 -0.22
C ALA A 169 -8.54 9.39 0.41
N LEU A 170 -8.75 8.20 -0.15
CA LEU A 170 -8.04 6.97 0.12
C LEU A 170 -7.35 6.53 -1.16
N PHE A 171 -6.06 6.19 -1.06
CA PHE A 171 -5.29 5.62 -2.16
C PHE A 171 -5.07 4.13 -1.92
N SER A 172 -5.22 3.32 -2.95
CA SER A 172 -4.93 1.88 -2.90
C SER A 172 -4.52 1.36 -4.27
N VAL A 173 -3.73 0.29 -4.31
CA VAL A 173 -3.39 -0.41 -5.56
C VAL A 173 -3.95 -1.83 -5.46
N LYS A 174 -4.94 -2.15 -6.30
CA LYS A 174 -5.58 -3.48 -6.31
C LYS A 174 -6.00 -3.88 -7.73
N GLY A 175 -5.83 -5.17 -8.07
CA GLY A 175 -6.29 -5.74 -9.34
C GLY A 175 -5.72 -5.08 -10.59
N GLY A 176 -4.43 -4.70 -10.57
CA GLY A 176 -3.78 -4.01 -11.69
C GLY A 176 -4.21 -2.54 -11.86
N LYS A 177 -4.80 -1.94 -10.82
CA LYS A 177 -5.29 -0.56 -10.84
C LYS A 177 -4.78 0.27 -9.67
N MET A 178 -4.47 1.54 -9.92
CA MET A 178 -4.33 2.57 -8.90
C MET A 178 -5.68 3.24 -8.66
N LEU A 179 -6.18 3.14 -7.43
CA LEU A 179 -7.48 3.61 -7.01
C LEU A 179 -7.31 4.86 -6.15
N LEU A 180 -7.99 5.95 -6.53
CA LEU A 180 -8.12 7.14 -5.69
C LEU A 180 -9.59 7.43 -5.43
N VAL A 181 -10.01 7.22 -4.18
CA VAL A 181 -11.41 7.20 -3.78
C VAL A 181 -11.67 8.25 -2.72
N LYS A 182 -12.74 9.05 -2.84
CA LYS A 182 -13.09 10.01 -1.80
C LYS A 182 -13.55 9.27 -0.54
N ARG A 183 -13.08 9.71 0.64
CA ARG A 183 -13.44 9.07 1.91
C ARG A 183 -14.96 9.14 2.10
N GLY A 184 -15.57 7.99 2.36
CA GLY A 184 -17.01 7.88 2.59
C GLY A 184 -17.88 7.85 1.33
N SER A 185 -17.32 7.91 0.11
CA SER A 185 -18.10 7.97 -1.14
C SER A 185 -18.25 6.65 -1.89
N GLY A 186 -18.04 5.49 -1.25
CA GLY A 186 -18.15 4.19 -1.92
C GLY A 186 -16.94 3.84 -2.80
N SER A 187 -17.16 3.30 -3.99
CA SER A 187 -16.10 2.82 -4.92
C SER A 187 -15.35 3.98 -5.58
N ALA A 188 -14.14 3.71 -6.10
CA ALA A 188 -13.37 4.63 -6.95
C ALA A 188 -14.18 5.15 -8.14
N SER A 189 -15.05 4.31 -8.71
CA SER A 189 -15.97 4.66 -9.79
C SER A 189 -17.16 5.55 -9.38
N GLY A 190 -17.28 5.92 -8.10
CA GLY A 190 -18.44 6.63 -7.55
C GLY A 190 -19.70 5.78 -7.44
N GLN A 191 -19.63 4.49 -7.80
CA GLN A 191 -20.73 3.57 -7.55
C GLN A 191 -20.82 3.21 -6.07
N PRO A 192 -22.04 3.15 -5.49
CA PRO A 192 -22.22 2.69 -4.13
C PRO A 192 -21.63 1.28 -4.01
N LEU A 193 -20.74 1.09 -3.04
CA LEU A 193 -20.26 -0.25 -2.69
C LEU A 193 -21.50 -1.07 -2.31
N THR A 194 -21.74 -2.16 -3.03
CA THR A 194 -22.83 -3.07 -2.68
C THR A 194 -22.57 -3.58 -1.27
N ALA A 195 -23.45 -3.22 -0.33
CA ALA A 195 -23.36 -3.73 1.03
C ALA A 195 -23.49 -5.25 0.98
N LEU A 196 -22.43 -5.95 1.38
CA LEU A 196 -22.47 -7.39 1.52
C LEU A 196 -23.05 -7.71 2.90
N THR A 197 -24.32 -8.13 2.92
CA THR A 197 -24.91 -8.68 4.14
C THR A 197 -24.48 -10.14 4.27
N ILE A 198 -23.78 -10.46 5.35
CA ILE A 198 -23.43 -11.83 5.73
C ILE A 198 -24.30 -12.21 6.91
N ALA A 199 -25.21 -13.17 6.74
CA ALA A 199 -26.00 -13.71 7.84
C ALA A 199 -25.20 -14.78 8.59
N LYS A 200 -25.53 -15.00 9.88
CA LYS A 200 -24.88 -16.08 10.66
C LYS A 200 -25.06 -17.46 10.03
N SER A 201 -26.17 -17.68 9.31
CA SER A 201 -26.45 -18.90 8.56
C SER A 201 -25.53 -19.11 7.36
N ASP A 202 -24.86 -18.04 6.88
CA ASP A 202 -23.92 -18.12 5.75
C ASP A 202 -22.51 -18.53 6.23
N CYS A 203 -22.26 -18.51 7.54
CA CYS A 203 -20.96 -18.80 8.14
C CYS A 203 -20.93 -20.22 8.73
N VAL A 204 -19.93 -21.01 8.33
CA VAL A 204 -19.65 -22.30 8.99
C VAL A 204 -19.16 -22.08 10.43
N SER A 205 -18.37 -21.03 10.65
CA SER A 205 -17.91 -20.57 11.96
C SER A 205 -17.67 -19.05 11.92
N TRP A 206 -17.69 -18.39 13.08
CA TRP A 206 -17.40 -16.96 13.18
C TRP A 206 -16.69 -16.64 14.50
N ARG A 207 -15.83 -15.62 14.48
CA ARG A 207 -15.15 -15.05 15.64
C ARG A 207 -15.11 -13.53 15.49
N PHE A 208 -15.36 -12.81 16.56
CA PHE A 208 -15.14 -11.37 16.65
C PHE A 208 -14.40 -11.04 17.94
N ASP A 209 -13.43 -10.15 17.86
CA ASP A 209 -12.71 -9.61 19.01
C ASP A 209 -13.17 -8.15 19.20
N VAL A 210 -13.67 -7.81 20.38
CA VAL A 210 -14.13 -6.44 20.70
C VAL A 210 -13.02 -5.74 21.46
N GLU A 211 -12.22 -4.94 20.75
CA GLU A 211 -11.12 -4.20 21.36
C GLU A 211 -11.60 -2.83 21.89
N PRO A 212 -11.34 -2.48 23.16
CA PRO A 212 -11.65 -1.15 23.68
C PRO A 212 -10.83 -0.11 22.93
N ARG A 213 -11.45 0.98 22.45
CA ARG A 213 -10.70 2.06 21.80
C ARG A 213 -9.60 2.57 22.74
N PRO A 214 -8.36 2.80 22.24
CA PRO A 214 -7.37 3.50 23.02
C PRO A 214 -7.90 4.89 23.36
N ARG A 215 -8.04 5.17 24.65
CA ARG A 215 -8.33 6.53 25.14
C ARG A 215 -7.09 7.37 24.87
N SER A 216 -7.10 8.13 23.77
CA SER A 216 -6.11 9.18 23.56
C SER A 216 -6.49 10.38 24.41
N THR A 217 -5.73 10.66 25.47
CA THR A 217 -5.73 11.99 26.09
C THR A 217 -5.32 13.00 25.01
N PRO A 218 -6.04 14.12 24.81
CA PRO A 218 -5.62 15.13 23.85
C PRO A 218 -4.21 15.60 24.17
N ALA A 219 -3.28 15.42 23.24
CA ALA A 219 -1.96 16.04 23.34
C ALA A 219 -2.17 17.57 23.21
N PRO A 220 -1.61 18.40 24.09
CA PRO A 220 -1.69 19.84 23.93
C PRO A 220 -0.99 20.22 22.63
N ALA A 221 -1.74 20.81 21.70
CA ALA A 221 -1.17 21.40 20.50
C ALA A 221 -0.22 22.53 20.93
N ARG A 222 1.05 22.45 20.52
CA ARG A 222 2.03 23.50 20.77
C ARG A 222 1.53 24.79 20.08
N PRO A 223 1.32 25.90 20.80
CA PRO A 223 0.97 27.16 20.17
C PRO A 223 2.09 27.56 19.21
N THR A 224 1.75 27.79 17.94
CA THR A 224 2.64 28.47 17.02
C THR A 224 2.85 29.89 17.56
N ALA A 225 4.09 30.20 17.95
CA ALA A 225 4.44 31.55 18.37
C ALA A 225 4.10 32.52 17.22
N PRO A 226 3.42 33.65 17.50
CA PRO A 226 3.21 34.66 16.48
C PRO A 226 4.58 35.15 15.99
N THR A 227 4.76 35.12 14.67
CA THR A 227 5.93 35.67 13.99
C THR A 227 6.07 37.12 14.43
N ARG A 228 7.15 37.44 15.15
CA ARG A 228 7.46 38.82 15.53
C ARG A 228 7.79 39.56 14.24
N ASN A 229 6.84 40.37 13.77
CA ASN A 229 7.02 41.24 12.61
C ASN A 229 8.05 42.32 12.98
N THR A 230 9.31 42.15 12.59
CA THR A 230 10.32 43.20 12.68
C THR A 230 10.19 44.10 11.47
N SER A 231 9.24 45.03 11.51
CA SER A 231 9.21 46.20 10.65
C SER A 231 9.32 47.44 11.53
N GLY A 232 10.48 48.11 11.50
CA GLY A 232 10.66 49.38 12.18
C GLY A 232 12.10 49.66 12.56
N SER A 233 12.90 50.10 11.59
CA SER A 233 14.10 50.89 11.86
C SER A 233 13.69 52.19 12.57
N PRO A 234 14.40 52.64 13.61
CA PRO A 234 14.44 54.06 13.91
C PRO A 234 15.84 54.63 13.69
N ALA A 235 15.81 55.86 13.21
CA ALA A 235 16.91 56.68 12.77
C ALA A 235 17.95 56.96 13.86
N SER A 236 19.19 57.09 13.38
CA SER A 236 20.27 57.84 14.02
C SER A 236 19.83 59.27 14.29
N THR A 237 19.79 59.66 15.57
CA THR A 237 19.96 61.06 15.97
C THR A 237 20.81 61.13 17.22
N ARG A 238 22.01 61.71 17.04
CA ARG A 238 22.88 62.22 18.10
C ARG A 238 22.12 63.23 18.95
N ASN A 239 22.22 63.10 20.27
CA ASN A 239 22.37 64.24 21.17
C ASN A 239 22.94 63.80 22.53
N SER A 240 24.14 64.29 22.85
CA SER A 240 24.63 64.56 24.22
C SER A 240 23.88 65.80 24.78
N PRO A 241 23.88 66.14 26.09
CA PRO A 241 24.89 65.90 27.15
C PRO A 241 24.24 65.42 28.49
N ALA A 242 24.80 65.33 29.70
CA ALA A 242 26.04 65.76 30.34
C ALA A 242 26.32 64.87 31.58
N ARG A 243 27.61 64.77 31.93
CA ARG A 243 28.25 64.55 33.25
C ARG A 243 27.38 64.22 34.47
N THR A 244 27.78 63.13 35.16
CA THR A 244 28.33 63.22 36.54
C THR A 244 29.26 62.04 36.81
N ALA A 245 30.39 62.34 37.44
CA ALA A 245 31.46 61.44 37.83
C ALA A 245 31.23 60.90 39.26
N SER A 246 31.69 59.69 39.57
CA SER A 246 32.75 59.50 40.58
C SER A 246 33.16 58.04 40.74
N SER A 247 34.47 57.87 40.91
CA SER A 247 35.17 56.86 41.73
C SER A 247 35.05 55.37 41.41
N SER A 248 36.06 54.87 40.70
CA SER A 248 36.80 53.63 41.03
C SER A 248 37.46 53.74 42.43
N PRO A 249 38.22 52.77 42.96
CA PRO A 249 38.65 51.45 42.44
C PRO A 249 38.40 50.31 43.48
N ILE A 250 38.69 49.04 43.23
CA ILE A 250 39.97 48.38 43.52
C ILE A 250 39.77 46.87 43.33
N CYS A 251 40.80 46.22 42.76
CA CYS A 251 41.33 44.86 42.93
C CYS A 251 40.43 43.76 43.56
N ASN A 252 40.52 42.49 43.19
CA ASN A 252 41.72 41.72 42.88
C ASN A 252 41.31 40.31 42.44
N GLY A 253 42.15 39.64 41.63
CA GLY A 253 42.39 38.19 41.53
C GLY A 253 41.20 37.21 41.49
N ARG A 254 41.14 36.23 40.58
CA ARG A 254 42.20 35.29 40.20
C ARG A 254 41.80 34.58 38.91
N ARG A 255 42.83 34.21 38.16
CA ARG A 255 42.82 33.32 37.00
C ARG A 255 42.68 31.85 37.40
N CYS A 256 42.27 31.07 36.39
CA CYS A 256 42.59 29.68 36.10
C CYS A 256 41.85 28.57 36.85
N GLY A 257 41.36 27.64 36.04
CA GLY A 257 40.60 26.43 36.36
C GLY A 257 39.76 26.10 35.15
#